data_AF-A0A2N9M8M6-F1
#
_entry.id   AF-A0A2N9M8M6-F1
#
_cell.length_a   1.000
_cell.length_b   1.000
_cell.length_c   1.000
_cell.angle_alpha   90.00
_cell.angle_beta   90.00
_cell.angle_gamma   90.00
#
_symmetry.space_group_name_H-M   'P 1'
#
loop_
_entity.id
_entity.type
_entity.pdbx_description
1 polymer ?
#
loop_
_entity_poly.entity_id
_entity_poly.type
_entity_poly.pdbx_seq_one_letter_code
_entity_poly.pdbx_strand_id
1 'polypeptide(L)'
;MKKVTSRVMKGSILANGATTPIEVFTKAPNMRVTVTHSSNADSFTAFDGKAGWMGSTGRPAREMSASSSAASSLDAEFYLGLRLKELYPQLRRGRPETIGGVECDVVNGSAPGKPAVRLYFEKKSGLLVRMVRYADTPMGRLPTQIDYSDYRETNGFKTPWRWTLSRPNGRFTIQIAEVKANVAIDDAKFAMPAGDVK
;
A
#
# COMPACT_ATOMS: atom_id res chain seq x y z
N MET A 1 -1.52 -2.29 21.92
CA MET A 1 -0.83 -3.58 21.69
C MET A 1 -0.91 -3.93 20.21
N LYS A 2 0.21 -4.22 19.53
CA LYS A 2 0.25 -4.59 18.10
C LYS A 2 0.10 -6.12 17.97
N LYS A 3 -1.12 -6.63 17.75
CA LYS A 3 -1.41 -8.09 17.78
C LYS A 3 -1.12 -8.83 16.47
N VAL A 4 -1.04 -8.12 15.34
CA VAL A 4 -0.74 -8.70 14.03
C VAL A 4 0.58 -8.11 13.55
N THR A 5 1.58 -8.94 13.26
CA THR A 5 2.92 -8.49 12.85
C THR A 5 3.28 -8.88 11.42
N SER A 6 2.53 -9.78 10.80
CA SER A 6 2.69 -10.16 9.41
C SER A 6 1.36 -10.56 8.78
N ARG A 7 1.24 -10.40 7.46
CA ARG A 7 0.10 -10.89 6.67
C ARG A 7 0.59 -11.44 5.33
N VAL A 8 -0.02 -12.54 4.91
CA VAL A 8 0.00 -13.02 3.52
C VAL A 8 -1.42 -12.91 2.99
N MET A 9 -1.59 -12.19 1.88
CA MET A 9 -2.88 -11.96 1.26
C MET A 9 -2.83 -12.47 -0.17
N LYS A 10 -3.87 -13.20 -0.59
CA LYS A 10 -4.04 -13.66 -1.98
C LYS A 10 -5.30 -13.08 -2.56
N GLY A 11 -5.29 -12.82 -3.86
CA GLY A 11 -6.45 -12.28 -4.55
C GLY A 11 -6.18 -12.08 -6.03
N SER A 12 -6.84 -11.07 -6.61
CA SER A 12 -6.66 -10.71 -8.01
C SER A 12 -6.62 -9.20 -8.22
N ILE A 13 -5.84 -8.77 -9.22
CA ILE A 13 -5.95 -7.46 -9.85
C ILE A 13 -7.04 -7.54 -10.91
N LEU A 14 -7.97 -6.59 -10.87
CA LEU A 14 -9.02 -6.37 -11.85
C LEU A 14 -8.74 -5.06 -12.58
N ALA A 15 -8.44 -5.15 -13.89
CA ALA A 15 -8.13 -3.99 -14.73
C ALA A 15 -8.56 -4.26 -16.18
N ASN A 16 -9.25 -3.30 -16.81
CA ASN A 16 -9.62 -3.37 -18.24
C ASN A 16 -10.30 -4.69 -18.67
N GLY A 17 -11.14 -5.27 -17.82
CA GLY A 17 -11.81 -6.56 -18.07
C GLY A 17 -10.93 -7.80 -17.85
N ALA A 18 -9.64 -7.63 -17.60
CA ALA A 18 -8.72 -8.71 -17.25
C ALA A 18 -8.64 -8.93 -15.74
N THR A 19 -8.39 -10.19 -15.37
CA THR A 19 -8.17 -10.63 -13.98
C THR A 19 -6.79 -11.29 -13.90
N THR A 20 -5.95 -10.84 -12.96
CA THR A 20 -4.57 -11.32 -12.80
C THR A 20 -4.31 -11.68 -11.35
N PRO A 21 -3.87 -12.91 -11.00
CA PRO A 21 -3.61 -13.27 -9.61
C PRO A 21 -2.53 -12.41 -8.95
N ILE A 22 -2.68 -12.17 -7.66
CA ILE A 22 -1.75 -11.37 -6.85
C ILE A 22 -1.53 -12.00 -5.47
N GLU A 23 -0.29 -11.93 -4.99
CA GLU A 23 0.07 -12.18 -3.61
C GLU A 23 0.68 -10.93 -2.98
N VAL A 24 0.25 -10.60 -1.77
CA VAL A 24 0.77 -9.46 -1.00
C VAL A 24 1.27 -9.95 0.35
N PHE A 25 2.56 -9.80 0.58
CA PHE A 25 3.24 -10.10 1.82
C PHE A 25 3.52 -8.79 2.54
N THR A 26 3.19 -8.72 3.83
CA THR A 26 3.52 -7.57 4.67
C THR A 26 4.08 -8.04 6.00
N LYS A 27 5.09 -7.34 6.50
CA LYS A 27 5.70 -7.60 7.80
C LYS A 27 5.98 -6.28 8.50
N ALA A 28 5.67 -6.22 9.78
CA ALA A 28 5.92 -5.06 10.61
C ALA A 28 7.43 -4.80 10.74
N PRO A 29 7.86 -3.53 10.84
CA PRO A 29 7.01 -2.34 10.89
C PRO A 29 6.50 -1.87 9.52
N ASN A 30 7.30 -2.05 8.47
CA ASN A 30 7.06 -1.41 7.18
C ASN A 30 7.63 -2.20 6.00
N MET A 31 7.64 -3.53 6.04
CA MET A 31 8.07 -4.37 4.92
C MET A 31 6.87 -4.83 4.09
N ARG A 32 7.00 -4.80 2.77
CA ARG A 32 5.97 -5.25 1.84
C ARG A 32 6.59 -5.79 0.56
N VAL A 33 6.07 -6.90 0.05
CA VAL A 33 6.27 -7.30 -1.35
C VAL A 33 4.93 -7.68 -1.95
N THR A 34 4.70 -7.23 -3.17
CA THR A 34 3.53 -7.53 -3.97
C THR A 34 4.00 -8.25 -5.23
N VAL A 35 3.49 -9.46 -5.44
CA VAL A 35 3.78 -10.31 -6.61
C VAL A 35 2.52 -10.38 -7.45
N THR A 36 2.61 -10.02 -8.72
CA THR A 36 1.50 -10.14 -9.68
C THR A 36 1.86 -11.21 -10.70
N HIS A 37 1.05 -12.27 -10.75
CA HIS A 37 1.31 -13.43 -11.59
C HIS A 37 0.73 -13.23 -12.98
N SER A 38 1.58 -12.84 -13.93
CA SER A 38 1.18 -12.67 -15.33
C SER A 38 1.57 -13.89 -16.15
N SER A 39 0.95 -14.09 -17.32
CA SER A 39 1.17 -15.28 -18.15
C SER A 39 2.63 -15.48 -18.59
N ASN A 40 3.39 -14.39 -18.72
CA ASN A 40 4.75 -14.43 -19.28
C ASN A 40 5.84 -14.34 -18.20
N ALA A 41 5.63 -13.52 -17.17
CA ALA A 41 6.57 -13.33 -16.08
C ALA A 41 5.84 -12.69 -14.89
N ASP A 42 6.23 -13.07 -13.68
CA ASP A 42 5.75 -12.39 -12.48
C ASP A 42 6.36 -11.01 -12.39
N SER A 43 5.59 -10.05 -11.90
CA SER A 43 6.08 -8.71 -11.59
C SER A 43 6.05 -8.44 -10.10
N PHE A 44 7.07 -7.72 -9.64
CA PHE A 44 7.34 -7.50 -8.23
C PHE A 44 7.37 -6.00 -7.94
N THR A 45 6.74 -5.61 -6.85
CA THR A 45 6.91 -4.29 -6.23
C THR A 45 7.09 -4.50 -4.75
N ALA A 46 8.21 -4.03 -4.21
CA ALA A 46 8.59 -4.27 -2.83
C ALA A 46 9.13 -3.03 -2.16
N PHE A 47 9.10 -3.06 -0.84
CA PHE A 47 9.78 -2.14 0.06
C PHE A 47 10.30 -2.96 1.24
N ASP A 48 11.61 -2.92 1.45
CA ASP A 48 12.33 -3.78 2.41
C ASP A 48 12.43 -3.18 3.82
N GLY A 49 11.79 -2.04 4.06
CA GLY A 49 11.89 -1.26 5.29
C GLY A 49 12.79 -0.02 5.16
N LYS A 50 13.64 0.02 4.14
CA LYS A 50 14.60 1.10 3.84
C LYS A 50 14.39 1.67 2.43
N ALA A 51 14.32 0.81 1.42
CA ALA A 51 14.22 1.18 0.02
C ALA A 51 13.15 0.36 -0.72
N GLY A 52 12.54 0.98 -1.72
CA GLY A 52 11.63 0.32 -2.65
C GLY A 52 12.37 -0.23 -3.85
N TRP A 53 11.94 -1.38 -4.36
CA TRP A 53 12.43 -1.96 -5.60
C TRP A 53 11.31 -2.58 -6.41
N MET A 54 11.54 -2.74 -7.71
CA MET A 54 10.62 -3.38 -8.64
C MET A 54 11.38 -4.28 -9.60
N GLY A 55 10.70 -5.29 -10.14
CA GLY A 55 11.33 -6.20 -11.10
C GLY A 55 10.34 -7.15 -11.74
N SER A 56 10.86 -8.01 -12.60
CA SER A 56 10.10 -9.11 -13.19
C SER A 56 10.98 -10.34 -13.27
N THR A 57 10.39 -11.53 -13.18
CA THR A 57 11.13 -12.80 -13.24
C THR A 57 12.04 -12.85 -14.48
N GLY A 58 13.27 -13.31 -14.29
CA GLY A 58 14.27 -13.44 -15.36
C GLY A 58 14.90 -12.13 -15.81
N ARG A 59 14.74 -11.04 -15.04
CA ARG A 59 15.43 -9.76 -15.26
C ARG A 59 15.98 -9.21 -13.95
N PRO A 60 17.05 -8.39 -14.00
CA PRO A 60 17.55 -7.72 -12.81
C PRO A 60 16.47 -6.81 -12.20
N ALA A 61 16.38 -6.81 -10.87
CA ALA A 61 15.57 -5.85 -10.14
C ALA A 61 16.15 -4.43 -10.28
N ARG A 62 15.28 -3.43 -10.18
CA ARG A 62 15.69 -2.02 -10.11
C ARG A 62 15.23 -1.39 -8.80
N GLU A 63 16.11 -0.60 -8.21
CA GLU A 63 15.73 0.28 -7.11
C GLU A 63 14.79 1.39 -7.60
N MET A 64 13.86 1.80 -6.73
CA MET A 64 13.01 2.97 -6.93
C MET A 64 13.80 4.26 -6.70
N SER A 65 13.35 5.37 -7.31
CA SER A 65 13.85 6.69 -6.89
C SER A 65 13.50 6.95 -5.42
N ALA A 66 14.27 7.80 -4.74
CA ALA A 66 14.03 8.14 -3.33
C ALA A 66 12.57 8.59 -3.07
N SER A 67 11.98 9.40 -3.95
CA SER A 67 10.60 9.85 -3.80
C SER A 67 9.57 8.72 -4.01
N SER A 68 9.80 7.83 -4.98
CA SER A 68 8.94 6.66 -5.20
C SER A 68 9.05 5.64 -4.07
N SER A 69 10.25 5.46 -3.53
CA SER A 69 10.55 4.65 -2.36
C SER A 69 9.83 5.19 -1.12
N ALA A 70 9.91 6.50 -0.86
CA ALA A 70 9.22 7.14 0.25
C ALA A 70 7.69 7.03 0.12
N ALA A 71 7.14 7.14 -1.10
CA ALA A 71 5.72 6.91 -1.33
C ALA A 71 5.31 5.44 -1.10
N SER A 72 6.14 4.49 -1.54
CA SER A 72 5.90 3.05 -1.32
C SER A 72 6.01 2.66 0.16
N SER A 73 6.84 3.35 0.94
CA SER A 73 6.94 3.14 2.39
C SER A 73 5.60 3.36 3.12
N LEU A 74 4.75 4.25 2.62
CA LEU A 74 3.40 4.47 3.19
C LEU A 74 2.46 3.30 2.92
N ASP A 75 2.54 2.72 1.72
CA ASP A 75 1.75 1.54 1.35
C ASP A 75 2.22 0.28 2.10
N ALA A 76 3.46 0.30 2.60
CA ALA A 76 4.08 -0.77 3.37
C ALA A 76 3.91 -0.61 4.89
N GLU A 77 3.60 0.60 5.38
CA GLU A 77 3.47 0.87 6.81
C GLU A 77 2.31 0.06 7.41
N PHE A 78 2.68 -0.95 8.19
CA PHE A 78 1.74 -1.96 8.66
C PHE A 78 0.68 -1.38 9.61
N TYR A 79 1.06 -0.35 10.38
CA TYR A 79 0.24 0.29 11.40
C TYR A 79 -0.02 1.76 11.10
N LEU A 80 -0.17 2.14 9.83
CA LEU A 80 -0.25 3.54 9.40
C LEU A 80 -1.21 4.38 10.26
N GLY A 81 -2.43 3.87 10.50
CA GLY A 81 -3.43 4.57 11.32
C GLY A 81 -3.01 4.80 12.77
N LEU A 82 -2.24 3.88 13.37
CA LEU A 82 -1.76 3.99 14.75
C LEU A 82 -0.50 4.85 14.88
N ARG A 83 0.32 4.90 13.82
CA ARG A 83 1.61 5.59 13.81
C ARG A 83 1.59 6.91 13.07
N LEU A 84 0.42 7.37 12.65
CA LEU A 84 0.28 8.54 11.80
C LEU A 84 0.97 9.78 12.40
N LYS A 85 0.79 10.04 13.70
CA LYS A 85 1.43 11.16 14.42
C LYS A 85 2.95 11.03 14.51
N GLU A 86 3.46 9.80 14.63
CA GLU A 86 4.92 9.54 14.66
C GLU A 86 5.54 9.78 13.27
N LEU A 87 4.85 9.32 12.22
CA LEU A 87 5.33 9.42 10.84
C LEU A 87 5.20 10.84 10.30
N TYR A 88 4.16 11.56 10.71
CA TYR A 88 3.80 12.89 10.25
C TYR A 88 3.57 13.80 11.46
N PRO A 89 4.60 14.49 11.97
CA PRO A 89 4.45 15.38 13.12
C PRO A 89 3.56 16.59 12.81
N GLN A 90 3.43 16.96 11.54
CA GLN A 90 2.54 18.03 11.09
C GLN A 90 1.25 17.43 10.52
N LEU A 91 0.27 17.18 11.40
CA LEU A 91 -1.08 16.80 11.02
C LEU A 91 -2.02 18.00 11.07
N ARG A 92 -2.80 18.20 10.00
CA ARG A 92 -3.83 19.24 9.92
C ARG A 92 -5.17 18.62 9.53
N ARG A 93 -6.21 18.94 10.29
CA ARG A 93 -7.58 18.57 9.93
C ARG A 93 -7.99 19.36 8.68
N GLY A 94 -8.45 18.66 7.66
CA GLY A 94 -9.09 19.25 6.48
C GLY A 94 -10.58 19.49 6.72
N ARG A 95 -11.23 20.14 5.75
CA ARG A 95 -12.69 20.16 5.71
C ARG A 95 -13.21 18.72 5.55
N PRO A 96 -14.27 18.30 6.26
CA PRO A 96 -14.92 17.03 6.01
C PRO A 96 -15.36 16.91 4.55
N GLU A 97 -15.27 15.71 4.00
CA GLU A 97 -15.66 15.41 2.61
C GLU A 97 -16.51 14.15 2.55
N THR A 98 -17.38 14.06 1.55
CA THR A 98 -18.18 12.86 1.28
C THR A 98 -17.57 12.08 0.14
N ILE A 99 -17.24 10.80 0.38
CA ILE A 99 -16.69 9.89 -0.64
C ILE A 99 -17.72 8.79 -0.90
N GLY A 100 -18.30 8.75 -2.10
CA GLY A 100 -19.25 7.70 -2.47
C GLY A 100 -20.45 7.60 -1.51
N GLY A 101 -20.92 8.73 -0.97
CA GLY A 101 -21.99 8.77 0.04
C GLY A 101 -21.54 8.58 1.49
N VAL A 102 -20.25 8.33 1.75
CA VAL A 102 -19.69 8.16 3.11
C VAL A 102 -19.09 9.47 3.60
N GLU A 103 -19.58 9.99 4.73
CA GLU A 103 -18.98 11.16 5.38
C GLU A 103 -17.63 10.82 6.01
N CYS A 104 -16.61 11.62 5.67
CA CYS A 104 -15.25 11.42 6.11
C CYS A 104 -14.68 12.64 6.85
N ASP A 105 -13.96 12.39 7.93
CA ASP A 105 -12.98 13.32 8.46
C ASP A 105 -11.70 13.24 7.63
N VAL A 106 -11.16 14.41 7.29
CA VAL A 106 -9.97 14.53 6.44
C VAL A 106 -8.78 14.93 7.29
N VAL A 107 -7.66 14.22 7.12
CA VAL A 107 -6.38 14.53 7.77
C VAL A 107 -5.30 14.70 6.70
N ASN A 108 -4.62 15.83 6.72
CA ASN A 108 -3.47 16.09 5.86
C ASN A 108 -2.19 15.97 6.71
N GLY A 109 -1.25 15.14 6.26
CA GLY A 109 0.03 14.93 6.91
C GLY A 109 1.20 15.42 6.05
N SER A 110 2.15 16.11 6.68
CA SER A 110 3.44 16.45 6.09
C SER A 110 4.59 16.23 7.07
N ALA A 111 5.78 15.93 6.54
CA ALA A 111 7.01 15.83 7.30
C ALA A 111 8.20 16.12 6.36
N PRO A 112 9.32 16.66 6.87
CA PRO A 112 10.53 16.84 6.08
C PRO A 112 10.96 15.52 5.42
N GLY A 113 11.25 15.56 4.13
CA GLY A 113 11.70 14.38 3.37
C GLY A 113 10.65 13.27 3.18
N LYS A 114 9.39 13.49 3.58
CA LYS A 114 8.29 12.54 3.33
C LYS A 114 7.30 13.09 2.32
N PRO A 115 6.70 12.21 1.51
CA PRO A 115 5.61 12.61 0.64
C PRO A 115 4.43 13.11 1.47
N ALA A 116 3.81 14.20 1.02
CA ALA A 116 2.55 14.64 1.61
C ALA A 116 1.50 13.53 1.47
N VAL A 117 0.63 13.41 2.47
CA VAL A 117 -0.46 12.43 2.46
C VAL A 117 -1.76 13.09 2.87
N ARG A 118 -2.85 12.69 2.21
CA ARG A 118 -4.22 13.03 2.59
C ARG A 118 -4.97 11.76 2.90
N LEU A 119 -5.51 11.67 4.10
CA LEU A 119 -6.18 10.49 4.64
C LEU A 119 -7.63 10.84 4.95
N TYR A 120 -8.52 9.92 4.64
CA TYR A 120 -9.96 10.08 4.80
C TYR A 120 -10.47 8.96 5.70
N PHE A 121 -10.97 9.33 6.86
CA PHE A 121 -11.49 8.39 7.85
C PHE A 121 -13.01 8.50 7.87
N GLU A 122 -13.72 7.41 7.67
CA GLU A 122 -15.17 7.39 7.82
C GLU A 122 -15.55 7.82 9.24
N LYS A 123 -16.44 8.81 9.39
CA LYS A 123 -16.77 9.39 10.70
C LYS A 123 -17.34 8.37 11.70
N LYS A 124 -18.16 7.43 11.23
CA LYS A 124 -18.85 6.46 12.10
C LYS A 124 -17.93 5.38 12.64
N SER A 125 -17.06 4.84 11.79
CA SER A 125 -16.22 3.68 12.12
C SER A 125 -14.77 4.04 12.46
N GLY A 126 -14.31 5.23 12.06
CA GLY A 126 -12.92 5.62 12.11
C GLY A 126 -12.01 4.89 11.11
N LEU A 127 -12.56 4.08 10.20
CA LEU A 127 -11.78 3.34 9.21
C LEU A 127 -11.25 4.25 8.11
N LEU A 128 -10.01 4.02 7.68
CA LEU A 128 -9.39 4.74 6.56
C LEU A 128 -10.04 4.31 5.24
N VAL A 129 -10.89 5.12 4.64
CA VAL A 129 -11.56 4.76 3.37
C VAL A 129 -10.82 5.26 2.13
N ARG A 130 -9.95 6.27 2.27
CA ARG A 130 -9.10 6.76 1.17
C ARG A 130 -7.78 7.28 1.67
N MET A 131 -6.72 6.97 0.92
CA MET A 131 -5.42 7.62 1.01
C MET A 131 -5.06 8.23 -0.33
N VAL A 132 -4.57 9.48 -0.32
CA VAL A 132 -3.91 10.10 -1.46
C VAL A 132 -2.48 10.41 -1.04
N ARG A 133 -1.51 9.80 -1.73
CA ARG A 133 -0.08 10.07 -1.55
C ARG A 133 0.53 10.55 -2.86
N TYR A 134 1.66 11.23 -2.75
CA TYR A 134 2.37 11.77 -3.90
C TYR A 134 3.76 11.17 -4.01
N ALA A 135 4.27 11.06 -5.24
CA ALA A 135 5.68 10.87 -5.51
C ALA A 135 6.14 11.99 -6.44
N ASP A 136 7.27 12.62 -6.14
CA ASP A 136 7.88 13.62 -7.00
C ASP A 136 8.57 12.91 -8.18
N THR A 137 8.32 13.43 -9.37
CA THR A 137 8.94 12.99 -10.63
C THR A 137 9.49 14.21 -11.37
N PRO A 138 10.38 14.04 -12.36
CA PRO A 138 10.83 15.14 -13.20
C PRO A 138 9.68 15.90 -13.89
N MET A 139 8.53 15.25 -14.09
CA MET A 139 7.33 15.84 -14.70
C MET A 139 6.36 16.46 -13.68
N GLY A 140 6.73 16.51 -12.40
CA GLY A 140 5.92 17.02 -11.30
C GLY A 140 5.44 15.92 -10.34
N ARG A 141 4.51 16.29 -9.45
CA ARG A 141 3.96 15.38 -8.43
C ARG A 141 2.97 14.40 -9.05
N LEU A 142 3.27 13.13 -8.91
CA LEU A 142 2.41 12.04 -9.33
C LEU A 142 1.49 11.60 -8.17
N PRO A 143 0.17 11.88 -8.22
CA PRO A 143 -0.75 11.40 -7.20
C PRO A 143 -1.04 9.91 -7.39
N THR A 144 -1.15 9.20 -6.27
CA THR A 144 -1.78 7.88 -6.20
C THR A 144 -2.90 7.96 -5.16
N GLN A 145 -4.12 7.73 -5.61
CA GLN A 145 -5.28 7.56 -4.74
C GLN A 145 -5.53 6.07 -4.53
N ILE A 146 -5.74 5.65 -3.29
CA ILE A 146 -6.10 4.29 -2.91
C ILE A 146 -7.39 4.37 -2.10
N ASP A 147 -8.45 3.77 -2.64
CA ASP A 147 -9.75 3.66 -1.98
C ASP A 147 -9.89 2.27 -1.36
N TYR A 148 -10.12 2.24 -0.05
CA TYR A 148 -10.26 1.01 0.72
C TYR A 148 -11.74 0.72 0.99
N SER A 149 -12.14 -0.52 0.73
CA SER A 149 -13.52 -0.99 0.95
C SER A 149 -13.53 -2.48 1.27
N ASP A 150 -14.73 -3.04 1.51
CA ASP A 150 -14.94 -4.43 1.94
C ASP A 150 -14.10 -4.74 3.20
N TYR A 151 -14.29 -3.92 4.24
CA TYR A 151 -13.62 -4.14 5.52
C TYR A 151 -14.21 -5.35 6.22
N ARG A 152 -13.37 -6.36 6.48
CA ARG A 152 -13.76 -7.57 7.22
C ARG A 152 -12.97 -7.70 8.50
N GLU A 153 -13.64 -8.21 9.52
CA GLU A 153 -13.03 -8.45 10.82
C GLU A 153 -12.29 -9.78 10.83
N THR A 154 -11.07 -9.78 11.34
CA THR A 154 -10.26 -10.99 11.57
C THR A 154 -9.43 -10.77 12.82
N ASN A 155 -9.58 -11.63 13.83
CA ASN A 155 -8.87 -11.56 15.10
C ASN A 155 -8.95 -10.18 15.80
N GLY A 156 -10.11 -9.51 15.71
CA GLY A 156 -10.36 -8.20 16.33
C GLY A 156 -9.82 -6.99 15.57
N PHE A 157 -9.39 -7.14 14.31
CA PHE A 157 -8.99 -6.04 13.45
C PHE A 157 -9.76 -6.06 12.14
N LYS A 158 -10.18 -4.89 11.66
CA LYS A 158 -10.80 -4.74 10.35
C LYS A 158 -9.73 -4.53 9.28
N THR A 159 -9.67 -5.46 8.32
CA THR A 159 -8.77 -5.40 7.16
C THR A 159 -9.57 -5.05 5.91
N PRO A 160 -9.11 -4.15 5.04
CA PRO A 160 -9.78 -3.89 3.76
C PRO A 160 -9.50 -5.01 2.76
N TRP A 161 -10.54 -5.59 2.19
CA TRP A 161 -10.42 -6.67 1.18
C TRP A 161 -10.50 -6.15 -0.25
N ARG A 162 -10.79 -4.87 -0.45
CA ARG A 162 -10.81 -4.27 -1.79
C ARG A 162 -10.09 -2.93 -1.81
N TRP A 163 -9.06 -2.81 -2.64
CA TRP A 163 -8.24 -1.60 -2.79
C TRP A 163 -8.34 -1.12 -4.23
N THR A 164 -8.91 0.06 -4.46
CA THR A 164 -8.98 0.64 -5.80
C THR A 164 -7.92 1.71 -5.95
N LEU A 165 -6.91 1.45 -6.78
CA LEU A 165 -5.82 2.37 -7.04
C LEU A 165 -6.11 3.18 -8.30
N SER A 166 -6.06 4.51 -8.18
CA SER A 166 -6.22 5.45 -9.29
C SER A 166 -4.99 6.34 -9.39
N ARG A 167 -4.44 6.42 -10.60
CA ARG A 167 -3.24 7.19 -10.97
C ARG A 167 -3.52 7.88 -12.30
N PRO A 168 -2.78 8.95 -12.67
CA PRO A 168 -2.97 9.60 -13.98
C PRO A 168 -2.86 8.65 -15.18
N ASN A 169 -2.08 7.57 -15.05
CA ASN A 169 -1.87 6.57 -16.10
C ASN A 169 -2.83 5.37 -16.04
N GLY A 170 -3.83 5.36 -15.14
CA GLY A 170 -4.84 4.31 -15.12
C GLY A 170 -5.40 4.00 -13.73
N ARG A 171 -6.37 3.07 -13.73
CA ARG A 171 -7.07 2.62 -12.54
C ARG A 171 -7.19 1.10 -12.54
N PHE A 172 -7.00 0.50 -11.37
CA PHE A 172 -7.21 -0.93 -11.17
C PHE A 172 -7.70 -1.23 -9.75
N THR A 173 -8.27 -2.40 -9.54
CA THR A 173 -8.72 -2.88 -8.23
C THR A 173 -7.91 -4.09 -7.81
N ILE A 174 -7.41 -4.13 -6.58
CA ILE A 174 -6.96 -5.36 -5.93
C ILE A 174 -8.16 -5.88 -5.12
N GLN A 175 -8.64 -7.07 -5.47
CA GLN A 175 -9.66 -7.81 -4.72
C GLN A 175 -9.01 -8.96 -3.99
N ILE A 176 -8.96 -8.87 -2.66
CA ILE A 176 -8.45 -9.92 -1.78
C ILE A 176 -9.51 -11.02 -1.64
N ALA A 177 -9.03 -12.27 -1.67
CA ALA A 177 -9.82 -13.48 -1.48
C ALA A 177 -9.43 -14.25 -0.22
N GLU A 178 -8.17 -14.10 0.22
CA GLU A 178 -7.63 -14.80 1.39
C GLU A 178 -6.68 -13.88 2.17
N VAL A 179 -6.76 -13.94 3.50
CA VAL A 179 -5.82 -13.26 4.41
C VAL A 179 -5.37 -14.26 5.48
N LYS A 180 -4.06 -14.50 5.57
CA LYS A 180 -3.43 -15.20 6.69
C LYS A 180 -2.61 -14.22 7.51
N ALA A 181 -2.92 -14.11 8.80
CA ALA A 181 -2.22 -13.25 9.74
C ALA A 181 -1.16 -14.02 10.54
N ASN A 182 -0.12 -13.34 11.00
CA ASN A 182 0.94 -13.88 11.86
C ASN A 182 1.66 -15.11 11.28
N VAL A 183 1.76 -15.17 9.95
CA VAL A 183 2.56 -16.19 9.25
C VAL A 183 4.04 -15.82 9.35
N ALA A 184 4.91 -16.80 9.57
CA ALA A 184 6.35 -16.57 9.50
C ALA A 184 6.74 -16.22 8.06
N ILE A 185 7.40 -15.08 7.86
CA ILE A 185 7.91 -14.62 6.58
C ILE A 185 9.39 -14.28 6.76
N ASP A 186 10.24 -14.92 5.98
CA ASP A 186 11.68 -14.64 5.92
C ASP A 186 11.91 -13.22 5.38
N ASP A 187 12.82 -12.47 6.01
CA ASP A 187 13.18 -11.12 5.58
C ASP A 187 13.78 -11.10 4.18
N ALA A 188 14.42 -12.19 3.76
CA ALA A 188 14.94 -12.37 2.41
C ALA A 188 13.86 -12.25 1.33
N LYS A 189 12.58 -12.48 1.67
CA LYS A 189 11.45 -12.31 0.74
C LYS A 189 11.25 -10.85 0.32
N PHE A 190 11.68 -9.91 1.14
CA PHE A 190 11.55 -8.47 0.88
C PHE A 190 12.81 -7.84 0.30
N ALA A 191 13.96 -8.51 0.45
CA ALA A 191 15.24 -8.02 -0.03
C ALA A 191 15.27 -7.96 -1.56
N MET A 192 15.93 -6.93 -2.10
CA MET A 192 16.21 -6.86 -3.53
C MET A 192 17.21 -7.97 -3.91
N PRO A 193 16.94 -8.79 -4.93
CA PRO A 193 17.89 -9.83 -5.35
C PRO A 193 19.15 -9.21 -5.97
N ALA A 194 20.29 -9.86 -5.79
CA ALA A 194 21.58 -9.44 -6.35
C ALA A 194 21.74 -9.73 -7.86
N GLY A 195 20.72 -10.33 -8.49
CA GLY A 195 20.71 -10.70 -9.91
C GLY A 195 19.27 -10.78 -10.42
N ASP A 196 19.01 -11.72 -11.34
CA ASP A 196 17.67 -11.90 -11.87
C ASP A 196 16.67 -12.25 -10.77
N VAL A 197 15.51 -11.59 -10.81
CA VAL A 197 14.39 -11.95 -9.95
C VAL A 197 13.93 -13.37 -10.32
N LYS A 198 13.71 -14.19 -9.31
CA LYS A 198 13.22 -15.57 -9.46
C LYS A 198 11.81 -15.69 -8.92
#